data_AF-A0A1Q7D9D9-F1
#
_entry.id   AF-A0A1Q7D9D9-F1
#
_cell.length_a   1.000
_cell.length_b   1.000
_cell.length_c   1.000
_cell.angle_alpha   90.00
_cell.angle_beta   90.00
_cell.angle_gamma   90.00
#
_symmetry.space_group_name_H-M   'P 1'
#
loop_
_entity.id
_entity.type
_entity.pdbx_description
1 polymer ?
#
loop_
_entity_poly.entity_id
_entity_poly.type
_entity_poly.pdbx_seq_one_letter_code
_entity_poly.pdbx_strand_id
1 'polypeptide(L)'
;MLSLLLRAESLRLPRGFGIWLLFLAWMVASATQIDTVGRFAGFLLRLSIYVAATIVFLYLYNRREMVPARTIVYALAGYWLVVVGGGYLGIFFPNVSFTTPAAHLIPGSIANNQVVQDMITAKFANVQTFLGYPLGRPQTFFTYTNGWGSGFAFLTPFAFGAIAQTTSRTWRRIFQIALVASLFPLIVSLNRGAWLSLGVAIAYVLIRLAWQQDVRALGRVVIGVAICATVIVVSPLQGLIGQRLAHGQSNSARRALYAETFHRVAKSPLLGYGAPRPAESRSYLDSVGTQGQLLYLMFSHGIPGVILFLAWFGVVFVRTARIRAGPGFWAHVAILIALVEAPFYTLSLQLVVIMVAAALALRELDSEPEVAASRARSRLSFADHGLAAPRP
;
A
#
# COMPACT_ATOMS: atom_id res chain seq x y z
N MET A 1 -13.38 16.81 0.21
CA MET A 1 -13.74 15.59 0.99
C MET A 1 -14.07 15.92 2.43
N LEU A 2 -13.19 16.59 3.19
CA LEU A 2 -13.48 17.01 4.57
C LEU A 2 -14.76 17.85 4.69
N SER A 3 -14.91 18.88 3.85
CA SER A 3 -16.14 19.69 3.80
C SER A 3 -17.41 18.87 3.52
N LEU A 4 -17.30 17.84 2.66
CA LEU A 4 -18.41 16.94 2.32
C LEU A 4 -18.70 15.92 3.43
N LEU A 5 -17.72 15.61 4.29
CA LEU A 5 -17.91 14.82 5.50
C LEU A 5 -18.58 15.62 6.61
N LEU A 6 -18.15 16.87 6.80
CA LEU A 6 -18.74 17.78 7.79
C LEU A 6 -20.20 18.13 7.47
N ARG A 7 -20.58 18.07 6.19
CA ARG A 7 -21.96 18.26 5.72
C ARG A 7 -22.78 16.96 5.69
N ALA A 8 -22.24 15.83 6.14
CA ALA A 8 -22.99 14.59 6.21
C ALA A 8 -23.87 14.56 7.46
N GLU A 9 -25.16 14.26 7.31
CA GLU A 9 -26.11 14.19 8.43
C GLU A 9 -25.80 13.05 9.42
N SER A 10 -25.11 11.99 8.97
CA SER A 10 -24.61 10.94 9.85
C SER A 10 -23.25 10.41 9.40
N LEU A 11 -22.27 10.44 10.31
CA LEU A 11 -20.95 9.85 10.11
C LEU A 11 -20.90 8.48 10.80
N ARG A 12 -20.81 7.40 10.02
CA ARG A 12 -20.66 6.04 10.57
C ARG A 12 -19.17 5.71 10.68
N LEU A 13 -18.77 5.24 11.86
CA LEU A 13 -17.44 4.69 12.11
C LEU A 13 -17.51 3.15 12.07
N PRO A 14 -16.61 2.47 11.35
CA PRO A 14 -16.58 1.02 11.37
C PRO A 14 -16.15 0.50 12.75
N ARG A 15 -16.64 -0.68 13.12
CA ARG A 15 -16.21 -1.33 14.37
C ARG A 15 -14.69 -1.51 14.38
N GLY A 16 -14.05 -1.10 15.49
CA GLY A 16 -12.60 -1.11 15.67
C GLY A 16 -11.88 0.19 15.29
N PHE A 17 -12.56 1.16 14.67
CA PHE A 17 -11.93 2.42 14.24
C PHE A 17 -11.41 3.27 15.40
N GLY A 18 -11.93 3.09 16.62
CA GLY A 18 -11.39 3.73 17.82
C GLY A 18 -9.91 3.42 18.07
N ILE A 19 -9.41 2.25 17.64
CA ILE A 19 -7.98 1.90 17.74
C ILE A 19 -7.13 2.82 16.87
N TRP A 20 -7.61 3.15 15.66
CA TRP A 20 -6.93 4.08 14.76
C TRP A 20 -6.94 5.50 15.33
N LEU A 21 -8.06 5.95 15.90
CA LEU A 21 -8.13 7.26 16.55
C LEU A 21 -7.20 7.35 17.76
N LEU A 22 -7.12 6.28 18.56
CA LEU A 22 -6.18 6.19 19.68
C LEU A 22 -4.73 6.21 19.18
N PHE A 23 -4.42 5.53 18.07
CA PHE A 23 -3.12 5.62 17.41
C PHE A 23 -2.78 7.08 17.02
N LEU A 24 -3.70 7.81 16.40
CA LEU A 24 -3.47 9.22 16.04
C LEU A 24 -3.27 10.10 17.27
N ALA A 25 -4.07 9.90 18.33
CA ALA A 25 -3.90 10.62 19.59
C ALA A 25 -2.53 10.33 20.21
N TRP A 26 -2.09 9.07 20.18
CA TRP A 26 -0.76 8.66 20.66
C TRP A 26 0.37 9.27 19.82
N MET A 27 0.21 9.30 18.51
CA MET A 27 1.14 9.98 17.61
C MET A 27 1.26 11.46 17.98
N VAL A 28 0.16 12.15 18.26
CA VAL A 28 0.19 13.55 18.75
C VAL A 28 0.87 13.67 20.11
N ALA A 29 0.60 12.77 21.06
CA ALA A 29 1.25 12.76 22.36
C ALA A 29 2.79 12.61 22.25
N SER A 30 3.27 11.78 21.31
CA SER A 30 4.71 11.61 21.06
C SER A 30 5.42 12.87 20.55
N ALA A 31 4.66 13.86 20.03
CA ALA A 31 5.23 15.13 19.57
C ALA A 31 5.92 15.91 20.70
N THR A 32 5.56 15.63 21.97
CA THR A 32 6.22 16.17 23.17
C THR A 32 7.71 15.81 23.25
N GLN A 33 8.15 14.77 22.53
CA GLN A 33 9.55 14.31 22.50
C GLN A 33 10.39 14.96 21.39
N ILE A 34 9.79 15.88 20.62
CA ILE A 34 10.47 16.59 19.54
C ILE A 34 11.26 17.76 20.12
N ASP A 35 12.53 17.88 19.73
CA ASP A 35 13.52 18.80 20.28
C ASP A 35 13.99 19.88 19.27
N THR A 36 13.67 19.74 17.99
CA THR A 36 14.06 20.71 16.96
C THR A 36 12.91 21.06 16.02
N VAL A 37 12.91 22.32 15.55
CA VAL A 37 11.92 22.86 14.62
C VAL A 37 11.85 22.04 13.32
N GLY A 38 13.00 21.62 12.79
CA GLY A 38 13.05 20.80 11.57
C GLY A 38 12.38 19.44 11.74
N ARG A 39 12.56 18.78 12.90
CA ARG A 39 11.88 17.51 13.21
C ARG A 39 10.39 17.72 13.42
N PHE A 40 9.99 18.84 14.03
CA PHE A 40 8.59 19.20 14.19
C PHE A 40 7.88 19.38 12.83
N ALA A 41 8.52 20.07 11.88
CA ALA A 41 8.00 20.19 10.52
C ALA A 41 7.84 18.82 9.83
N GLY A 42 8.85 17.95 9.94
CA GLY A 42 8.79 16.59 9.41
C GLY A 42 7.72 15.71 10.11
N PHE A 43 7.47 15.94 11.40
CA PHE A 43 6.36 15.31 12.13
C PHE A 43 5.01 15.79 11.61
N LEU A 44 4.80 17.10 11.45
CA LEU A 44 3.55 17.67 10.93
C LEU A 44 3.24 17.18 9.52
N LEU A 45 4.25 17.07 8.64
CA LEU A 45 4.09 16.48 7.31
C LEU A 45 3.60 15.01 7.40
N ARG A 46 4.16 14.22 8.31
CA ARG A 46 3.70 12.84 8.50
C ARG A 46 2.30 12.83 9.08
N LEU A 47 2.03 13.57 10.15
CA LEU A 47 0.71 13.65 10.76
C LEU A 47 -0.37 14.05 9.73
N SER A 48 -0.09 15.01 8.85
CA SER A 48 -1.03 15.43 7.81
C SER A 48 -1.36 14.31 6.82
N ILE A 49 -0.39 13.45 6.49
CA ILE A 49 -0.61 12.27 5.64
C ILE A 49 -1.55 11.27 6.34
N TYR A 50 -1.36 11.01 7.64
CA TYR A 50 -2.23 10.10 8.39
C TYR A 50 -3.64 10.67 8.55
N VAL A 51 -3.76 11.98 8.81
CA VAL A 51 -5.05 12.68 8.85
C VAL A 51 -5.73 12.65 7.48
N ALA A 52 -5.00 12.91 6.39
CA ALA A 52 -5.53 12.83 5.04
C ALA A 52 -6.03 11.40 4.71
N ALA A 53 -5.25 10.37 5.04
CA ALA A 53 -5.65 8.98 4.87
C ALA A 53 -6.92 8.64 5.67
N THR A 54 -7.06 9.19 6.89
CA THR A 54 -8.26 9.06 7.73
C THR A 54 -9.48 9.72 7.09
N ILE A 55 -9.33 10.94 6.58
CA ILE A 55 -10.40 11.69 5.90
C ILE A 55 -10.86 10.93 4.65
N VAL A 56 -9.92 10.45 3.83
CA VAL A 56 -10.22 9.66 2.63
C VAL A 56 -10.94 8.37 2.98
N PHE A 57 -10.47 7.65 4.01
CA PHE A 57 -11.12 6.45 4.54
C PHE A 57 -12.57 6.72 4.91
N LEU A 58 -12.80 7.70 5.79
CA LEU A 58 -14.12 8.02 6.29
C LEU A 58 -15.06 8.44 5.16
N TYR A 59 -14.56 9.22 4.20
CA TYR A 59 -15.32 9.62 3.02
C TYR A 59 -15.77 8.41 2.19
N LEU A 60 -14.84 7.53 1.80
CA LEU A 60 -15.16 6.39 0.92
C LEU A 60 -15.96 5.29 1.63
N TYR A 61 -15.79 5.15 2.94
CA TYR A 61 -16.56 4.21 3.76
C TYR A 61 -18.03 4.63 3.88
N ASN A 62 -18.28 5.94 4.04
CA ASN A 62 -19.63 6.50 4.23
C ASN A 62 -20.34 6.82 2.90
N ARG A 63 -19.64 7.30 1.86
CA ARG A 63 -20.23 7.72 0.58
C ARG A 63 -20.34 6.58 -0.44
N ARG A 64 -21.04 5.51 -0.05
CA ARG A 64 -21.18 4.28 -0.85
C ARG A 64 -21.95 4.49 -2.16
N GLU A 65 -23.06 5.22 -2.09
CA GLU A 65 -23.94 5.48 -3.23
C GLU A 65 -23.30 6.39 -4.27
N MET A 66 -22.52 7.38 -3.82
CA MET A 66 -21.83 8.33 -4.70
C MET A 66 -20.58 7.74 -5.35
N VAL A 67 -19.90 6.81 -4.68
CA VAL A 67 -18.62 6.24 -5.16
C VAL A 67 -18.69 4.71 -5.20
N PRO A 68 -19.14 4.13 -6.32
CA PRO A 68 -19.23 2.69 -6.51
C PRO A 68 -17.89 1.98 -6.30
N ALA A 69 -17.94 0.75 -5.78
CA ALA A 69 -16.74 -0.07 -5.54
C ALA A 69 -15.92 -0.32 -6.80
N ARG A 70 -16.60 -0.53 -7.93
CA ARG A 70 -15.95 -0.68 -9.24
C ARG A 70 -15.14 0.54 -9.64
N THR A 71 -15.65 1.74 -9.39
CA THR A 71 -14.97 3.00 -9.70
C THR A 71 -13.66 3.11 -8.92
N ILE A 72 -13.66 2.76 -7.64
CA ILE A 72 -12.44 2.74 -6.83
C ILE A 72 -11.44 1.73 -7.38
N VAL A 73 -11.88 0.50 -7.68
CA VAL A 73 -11.00 -0.53 -8.25
C VAL A 73 -10.40 -0.09 -9.58
N TYR A 74 -11.20 0.50 -10.48
CA TYR A 74 -10.70 0.98 -11.77
C TYR A 74 -9.76 2.18 -11.62
N ALA A 75 -10.02 3.09 -10.69
CA ALA A 75 -9.10 4.20 -10.41
C ALA A 75 -7.74 3.68 -9.91
N LEU A 76 -7.74 2.72 -8.97
CA LEU A 76 -6.52 2.12 -8.45
C LEU A 76 -5.80 1.25 -9.49
N ALA A 77 -6.54 0.52 -10.32
CA ALA A 77 -5.97 -0.23 -11.45
C ALA A 77 -5.42 0.70 -12.54
N GLY A 78 -6.06 1.84 -12.80
CA GLY A 78 -5.54 2.88 -13.67
C GLY A 78 -4.25 3.47 -13.12
N TYR A 79 -4.18 3.73 -11.81
CA TYR A 79 -2.94 4.14 -11.17
C TYR A 79 -1.85 3.07 -11.29
N TRP A 80 -2.20 1.79 -11.15
CA TRP A 80 -1.27 0.69 -11.39
C TRP A 80 -0.68 0.72 -12.82
N LEU A 81 -1.47 1.00 -13.86
CA LEU A 81 -0.96 1.17 -15.23
C LEU A 81 0.04 2.32 -15.34
N VAL A 82 -0.21 3.44 -14.65
CA VAL A 82 0.72 4.57 -14.57
C VAL A 82 2.03 4.16 -13.89
N VAL A 83 1.96 3.36 -12.82
CA VAL A 83 3.16 2.82 -12.14
C VAL A 83 3.96 1.90 -13.06
N VAL A 84 3.28 1.02 -13.83
CA VAL A 84 3.93 0.16 -14.84
C VAL A 84 4.60 0.98 -15.93
N GLY A 85 3.91 1.98 -16.50
CA GLY A 85 4.48 2.91 -17.47
C GLY A 85 5.67 3.68 -16.91
N GLY A 86 5.56 4.16 -15.68
CA GLY A 86 6.67 4.78 -14.94
C GLY A 86 7.86 3.83 -14.74
N GLY A 87 7.60 2.53 -14.62
CA GLY A 87 8.60 1.47 -14.61
C GLY A 87 9.48 1.50 -15.87
N TYR A 88 8.86 1.54 -17.04
CA TYR A 88 9.56 1.63 -18.32
C TYR A 88 10.26 2.98 -18.52
N LEU A 89 9.65 4.09 -18.09
CA LEU A 89 10.31 5.40 -18.12
C LEU A 89 11.62 5.39 -17.31
N GLY A 90 11.62 4.76 -16.13
CA GLY A 90 12.83 4.60 -15.33
C GLY A 90 13.90 3.79 -16.05
N ILE A 91 13.53 2.74 -16.78
CA ILE A 91 14.49 1.86 -17.44
C ILE A 91 15.08 2.51 -18.69
N PHE A 92 14.24 3.10 -19.54
CA PHE A 92 14.68 3.68 -20.80
C PHE A 92 15.31 5.06 -20.64
N PHE A 93 14.94 5.80 -19.59
CA PHE A 93 15.42 7.16 -19.35
C PHE A 93 15.96 7.34 -17.92
N PRO A 94 16.97 6.56 -17.51
CA PRO A 94 17.38 6.46 -16.11
C PRO A 94 17.99 7.75 -15.54
N ASN A 95 18.52 8.62 -16.40
CA ASN A 95 19.19 9.86 -16.01
C ASN A 95 18.25 11.09 -16.04
N VAL A 96 16.98 10.91 -16.42
CA VAL A 96 16.02 12.02 -16.45
C VAL A 96 15.62 12.40 -15.04
N SER A 97 15.83 13.68 -14.72
CA SER A 97 15.40 14.32 -13.49
C SER A 97 14.93 15.73 -13.76
N PHE A 98 13.96 16.20 -13.00
CA PHE A 98 13.45 17.55 -13.10
C PHE A 98 12.96 18.06 -11.75
N THR A 99 13.10 19.35 -11.55
CA THR A 99 12.58 20.04 -10.36
C THR A 99 11.07 20.21 -10.52
N THR A 100 10.31 19.80 -9.51
CA THR A 100 8.86 19.91 -9.51
C THR A 100 8.43 21.37 -9.37
N PRO A 101 7.25 21.76 -9.88
CA PRO A 101 6.72 23.12 -9.68
C PRO A 101 6.60 23.52 -8.21
N ALA A 102 6.36 22.53 -7.34
CA ALA A 102 6.29 22.74 -5.89
C ALA A 102 7.61 23.28 -5.30
N ALA A 103 8.76 22.99 -5.92
CA ALA A 103 10.05 23.50 -5.47
C ALA A 103 10.10 25.03 -5.43
N HIS A 104 9.41 25.69 -6.35
CA HIS A 104 9.38 27.15 -6.43
C HIS A 104 8.57 27.81 -5.30
N LEU A 105 7.76 27.03 -4.58
CA LEU A 105 6.94 27.51 -3.46
C LEU A 105 7.60 27.26 -2.10
N ILE A 106 8.71 26.51 -2.05
CA ILE A 106 9.38 26.15 -0.79
C ILE A 106 10.49 27.15 -0.47
N PRO A 107 10.49 27.78 0.72
CA PRO A 107 11.60 28.64 1.16
C PRO A 107 12.93 27.91 1.19
N GLY A 108 14.02 28.60 0.81
CA GLY A 108 15.37 28.02 0.75
C GLY A 108 15.87 27.38 2.05
N SER A 109 15.43 27.91 3.21
CA SER A 109 15.74 27.35 4.53
C SER A 109 15.16 25.96 4.76
N ILE A 110 14.04 25.63 4.13
CA ILE A 110 13.40 24.31 4.19
C ILE A 110 13.94 23.41 3.07
N ALA A 111 14.25 23.99 1.90
CA ALA A 111 14.81 23.28 0.77
C ALA A 111 16.20 22.68 1.06
N ASN A 112 16.97 23.21 2.01
CA ASN A 112 18.27 22.63 2.38
C ASN A 112 18.17 21.26 3.10
N ASN A 113 16.97 20.80 3.46
CA ASN A 113 16.78 19.48 4.03
C ASN A 113 16.76 18.40 2.94
N GLN A 114 17.59 17.36 3.08
CA GLN A 114 17.70 16.26 2.11
C GLN A 114 16.35 15.59 1.80
N VAL A 115 15.48 15.40 2.80
CA VAL A 115 14.17 14.78 2.61
C VAL A 115 13.27 15.67 1.74
N VAL A 116 13.39 16.99 1.90
CA VAL A 116 12.63 17.96 1.09
C VAL A 116 13.17 17.97 -0.34
N GLN A 117 14.50 17.94 -0.53
CA GLN A 117 15.13 17.81 -1.84
C GLN A 117 14.65 16.56 -2.59
N ASP A 118 14.64 15.41 -1.93
CA ASP A 118 14.18 14.15 -2.52
C ASP A 118 12.69 14.19 -2.92
N MET A 119 11.87 15.05 -2.29
CA MET A 119 10.46 15.24 -2.64
C MET A 119 10.26 16.24 -3.78
N ILE A 120 11.10 17.27 -3.89
CA ILE A 120 10.96 18.31 -4.90
C ILE A 120 11.71 18.01 -6.20
N THR A 121 12.68 17.08 -6.19
CA THR A 121 13.36 16.61 -7.40
C THR A 121 12.76 15.29 -7.86
N ALA A 122 11.94 15.34 -8.90
CA ALA A 122 11.41 14.13 -9.53
C ALA A 122 12.49 13.45 -10.37
N LYS A 123 12.62 12.13 -10.23
CA LYS A 123 13.58 11.30 -10.97
C LYS A 123 12.86 10.07 -11.53
N PHE A 124 13.30 9.60 -12.70
CA PHE A 124 12.72 8.40 -13.29
C PHE A 124 13.35 7.10 -12.75
N ALA A 125 14.66 7.10 -12.51
CA ALA A 125 15.34 5.95 -11.92
C ALA A 125 16.30 6.33 -10.79
N ASN A 126 16.46 5.39 -9.87
CA ASN A 126 17.52 5.39 -8.87
C ASN A 126 18.69 4.57 -9.42
N VAL A 127 19.68 5.26 -9.96
CA VAL A 127 20.87 4.61 -10.54
C VAL A 127 21.79 4.15 -9.41
N GLN A 128 22.04 2.84 -9.35
CA GLN A 128 22.89 2.23 -8.32
C GLN A 128 23.92 1.29 -8.95
N THR A 129 25.11 1.20 -8.34
CA THR A 129 26.27 0.45 -8.88
C THR A 129 26.61 -0.83 -8.12
N PHE A 130 25.73 -1.32 -7.24
CA PHE A 130 26.02 -2.47 -6.35
C PHE A 130 26.23 -3.82 -7.07
N LEU A 131 25.97 -3.90 -8.38
CA LEU A 131 26.25 -5.06 -9.22
C LEU A 131 27.57 -4.96 -9.99
N GLY A 132 28.38 -3.92 -9.73
CA GLY A 132 29.63 -3.64 -10.46
C GLY A 132 29.41 -2.79 -11.73
N TYR A 133 28.18 -2.43 -12.06
CA TYR A 133 27.81 -1.55 -13.17
C TYR A 133 26.59 -0.69 -12.79
N PRO A 134 26.40 0.50 -13.39
CA PRO A 134 25.24 1.34 -13.11
C PRO A 134 23.95 0.71 -13.63
N LEU A 135 22.99 0.48 -12.72
CA LEU A 135 21.66 -0.02 -13.03
C LEU A 135 20.61 1.00 -12.61
N GLY A 136 19.84 1.51 -13.59
CA GLY A 136 18.71 2.41 -13.35
C GLY A 136 17.49 1.65 -12.83
N ARG A 137 17.33 1.62 -11.50
CA ARG A 137 16.17 0.97 -10.89
C ARG A 137 14.95 1.90 -10.93
N PRO A 138 13.78 1.47 -11.40
CA PRO A 138 12.60 2.34 -11.48
C PRO A 138 12.29 3.05 -10.16
N GLN A 139 12.02 4.37 -10.22
CA GLN A 139 11.48 5.13 -9.10
C GLN A 139 10.41 6.17 -9.51
N THR A 140 10.14 6.33 -10.81
CA THR A 140 9.20 7.30 -11.37
C THR A 140 7.91 7.45 -10.55
N PHE A 141 7.56 8.69 -10.21
CA PHE A 141 6.41 9.08 -9.36
C PHE A 141 6.54 8.74 -7.86
N PHE A 142 7.69 8.22 -7.43
CA PHE A 142 7.99 7.94 -6.04
C PHE A 142 9.36 8.52 -5.67
N THR A 143 9.57 8.75 -4.38
CA THR A 143 10.84 9.27 -3.86
C THR A 143 11.98 8.27 -4.03
N TYR A 144 11.67 6.96 -3.96
CA TYR A 144 12.67 5.89 -4.01
C TYR A 144 12.12 4.67 -4.75
N THR A 145 13.00 3.83 -5.31
CA THR A 145 12.64 2.53 -5.91
C THR A 145 11.86 1.61 -4.96
N ASN A 146 12.14 1.71 -3.66
CA ASN A 146 11.39 0.96 -2.66
C ASN A 146 9.92 1.38 -2.64
N GLY A 147 9.65 2.69 -2.75
CA GLY A 147 8.31 3.24 -2.86
C GLY A 147 7.60 2.81 -4.15
N TRP A 148 8.31 2.82 -5.29
CA TRP A 148 7.77 2.34 -6.57
C TRP A 148 7.36 0.86 -6.49
N GLY A 149 8.24 0.00 -6.00
CA GLY A 149 7.93 -1.44 -5.91
C GLY A 149 6.84 -1.76 -4.90
N SER A 150 6.80 -1.06 -3.76
CA SER A 150 5.70 -1.15 -2.78
C SER A 150 4.38 -0.71 -3.40
N GLY A 151 4.35 0.44 -4.09
CA GLY A 151 3.17 0.92 -4.81
C GLY A 151 2.71 -0.07 -5.88
N PHE A 152 3.64 -0.60 -6.68
CA PHE A 152 3.35 -1.62 -7.67
C PHE A 152 2.71 -2.87 -7.05
N ALA A 153 3.33 -3.44 -6.00
CA ALA A 153 2.85 -4.63 -5.33
C ALA A 153 1.46 -4.41 -4.72
N PHE A 154 1.29 -3.31 -3.98
CA PHE A 154 0.04 -2.94 -3.34
C PHE A 154 -1.12 -2.70 -4.32
N LEU A 155 -0.82 -2.14 -5.50
CA LEU A 155 -1.83 -1.83 -6.51
C LEU A 155 -2.19 -3.04 -7.40
N THR A 156 -1.32 -4.05 -7.46
CA THR A 156 -1.51 -5.25 -8.31
C THR A 156 -2.82 -6.00 -8.04
N PRO A 157 -3.28 -6.20 -6.79
CA PRO A 157 -4.60 -6.76 -6.50
C PRO A 157 -5.75 -6.04 -7.21
N PHE A 158 -5.67 -4.71 -7.35
CA PHE A 158 -6.72 -3.94 -8.03
C PHE A 158 -6.69 -4.13 -9.54
N ALA A 159 -5.52 -4.39 -10.16
CA ALA A 159 -5.45 -4.79 -11.56
C ALA A 159 -6.16 -6.12 -11.81
N PHE A 160 -5.96 -7.12 -10.94
CA PHE A 160 -6.73 -8.37 -10.98
C PHE A 160 -8.23 -8.13 -10.73
N GLY A 161 -8.57 -7.26 -9.77
CA GLY A 161 -9.93 -6.84 -9.52
C GLY A 161 -10.59 -6.17 -10.73
N ALA A 162 -9.85 -5.37 -11.49
CA ALA A 162 -10.33 -4.73 -12.71
C ALA A 162 -10.56 -5.76 -13.84
N ILE A 163 -9.62 -6.70 -14.04
CA ILE A 163 -9.76 -7.82 -15.00
C ILE A 163 -11.01 -8.65 -14.69
N ALA A 164 -11.23 -8.97 -13.42
CA ALA A 164 -12.34 -9.81 -12.97
C ALA A 164 -13.71 -9.14 -13.16
N GLN A 165 -13.77 -7.80 -13.11
CA GLN A 165 -15.03 -7.05 -13.11
C GLN A 165 -15.36 -6.38 -14.44
N THR A 166 -14.36 -6.13 -15.29
CA THR A 166 -14.57 -5.42 -16.55
C THR A 166 -15.35 -6.27 -17.54
N THR A 167 -16.34 -5.66 -18.17
CA THR A 167 -17.10 -6.24 -19.29
C THR A 167 -16.43 -5.96 -20.63
N SER A 168 -15.57 -4.94 -20.70
CA SER A 168 -14.85 -4.59 -21.93
C SER A 168 -13.70 -5.56 -22.19
N ARG A 169 -13.76 -6.24 -23.36
CA ARG A 169 -12.67 -7.13 -23.82
C ARG A 169 -11.37 -6.37 -24.01
N THR A 170 -11.43 -5.13 -24.48
CA THR A 170 -10.26 -4.26 -24.71
C THR A 170 -9.54 -3.96 -23.40
N TRP A 171 -10.24 -3.43 -22.41
CA TRP A 171 -9.63 -3.13 -21.11
C TRP A 171 -9.12 -4.38 -20.41
N ARG A 172 -9.85 -5.51 -20.52
CA ARG A 172 -9.37 -6.80 -20.00
C ARG A 172 -8.01 -7.17 -20.61
N ARG A 173 -7.87 -7.08 -21.93
CA ARG A 173 -6.61 -7.35 -22.63
C ARG A 173 -5.50 -6.38 -22.23
N ILE A 174 -5.80 -5.08 -22.10
CA ILE A 174 -4.83 -4.07 -21.66
C ILE A 174 -4.25 -4.45 -20.30
N PHE A 175 -5.08 -4.76 -19.30
CA PHE A 175 -4.59 -5.16 -17.98
C PHE A 175 -3.81 -6.48 -18.00
N GLN A 176 -4.25 -7.47 -18.81
CA GLN A 176 -3.54 -8.74 -18.96
C GLN A 176 -2.15 -8.56 -19.59
N ILE A 177 -2.06 -7.77 -20.67
CA ILE A 177 -0.79 -7.46 -21.33
C ILE A 177 0.10 -6.66 -20.37
N ALA A 178 -0.45 -5.66 -19.70
CA ALA A 178 0.29 -4.87 -18.72
C ALA A 178 0.82 -5.73 -17.56
N LEU A 179 0.11 -6.77 -17.12
CA LEU A 179 0.59 -7.68 -16.06
C LEU A 179 1.83 -8.42 -16.52
N VAL A 180 1.80 -9.01 -17.72
CA VAL A 180 2.96 -9.71 -18.28
C VAL A 180 4.10 -8.74 -18.55
N ALA A 181 3.82 -7.58 -19.16
CA ALA A 181 4.82 -6.55 -19.44
C ALA A 181 5.48 -6.03 -18.15
N SER A 182 4.71 -5.88 -17.06
CA SER A 182 5.20 -5.36 -15.78
C SER A 182 6.24 -6.25 -15.11
N LEU A 183 6.37 -7.53 -15.51
CA LEU A 183 7.43 -8.42 -15.02
C LEU A 183 8.81 -7.84 -15.29
N PHE A 184 9.01 -7.20 -16.44
CA PHE A 184 10.30 -6.62 -16.80
C PHE A 184 10.74 -5.51 -15.82
N PRO A 185 9.96 -4.43 -15.61
CA PRO A 185 10.34 -3.42 -14.62
C PRO A 185 10.35 -3.93 -13.18
N LEU A 186 9.50 -4.90 -12.82
CA LEU A 186 9.56 -5.54 -11.51
C LEU A 186 10.92 -6.23 -11.29
N ILE A 187 11.44 -6.95 -12.28
CA ILE A 187 12.74 -7.63 -12.16
C ILE A 187 13.88 -6.61 -12.11
N VAL A 188 13.89 -5.61 -13.01
CA VAL A 188 14.92 -4.56 -13.03
C VAL A 188 14.93 -3.73 -11.75
N SER A 189 13.78 -3.58 -11.08
CA SER A 189 13.70 -2.89 -9.78
C SER A 189 14.52 -3.56 -8.67
N LEU A 190 14.77 -4.88 -8.77
CA LEU A 190 15.46 -5.70 -7.78
C LEU A 190 14.91 -5.49 -6.34
N ASN A 191 13.62 -5.18 -6.25
CA ASN A 191 12.92 -4.79 -5.04
C ASN A 191 12.45 -6.03 -4.27
N ARG A 192 13.28 -6.52 -3.35
CA ARG A 192 13.03 -7.77 -2.61
C ARG A 192 11.73 -7.77 -1.80
N GLY A 193 11.31 -6.63 -1.25
CA GLY A 193 10.08 -6.54 -0.48
C GLY A 193 8.83 -6.68 -1.36
N ALA A 194 8.84 -6.10 -2.57
CA ALA A 194 7.77 -6.28 -3.55
C ALA A 194 7.65 -7.75 -4.01
N TRP A 195 8.79 -8.43 -4.25
CA TRP A 195 8.79 -9.86 -4.58
C TRP A 195 8.22 -10.71 -3.44
N LEU A 196 8.66 -10.44 -2.20
CA LEU A 196 8.17 -11.14 -1.02
C LEU A 196 6.66 -10.92 -0.83
N SER A 197 6.21 -9.67 -0.88
CA SER A 197 4.81 -9.32 -0.62
C SER A 197 3.86 -9.85 -1.70
N LEU A 198 4.25 -9.79 -2.98
CA LEU A 198 3.51 -10.42 -4.08
C LEU A 198 3.48 -11.94 -3.97
N GLY A 199 4.61 -12.57 -3.60
CA GLY A 199 4.67 -14.02 -3.40
C GLY A 199 3.73 -14.48 -2.29
N VAL A 200 3.74 -13.79 -1.13
CA VAL A 200 2.82 -14.05 -0.02
C VAL A 200 1.37 -13.83 -0.45
N ALA A 201 1.07 -12.76 -1.19
CA ALA A 201 -0.27 -12.47 -1.69
C ALA A 201 -0.78 -13.55 -2.66
N ILE A 202 0.06 -14.03 -3.58
CA ILE A 202 -0.27 -15.13 -4.51
C ILE A 202 -0.56 -16.41 -3.73
N ALA A 203 0.32 -16.79 -2.80
CA ALA A 203 0.12 -17.97 -1.95
C ALA A 203 -1.20 -17.87 -1.17
N TYR A 204 -1.46 -16.71 -0.58
CA TYR A 204 -2.71 -16.45 0.14
C TYR A 204 -3.94 -16.58 -0.76
N VAL A 205 -3.93 -15.99 -1.97
CA VAL A 205 -5.03 -16.10 -2.93
C VAL A 205 -5.25 -17.55 -3.35
N LEU A 206 -4.18 -18.32 -3.62
CA LEU A 206 -4.28 -19.73 -3.98
C LEU A 206 -4.93 -20.55 -2.87
N ILE A 207 -4.49 -20.37 -1.61
CA ILE A 207 -5.08 -21.03 -0.43
C ILE A 207 -6.57 -20.66 -0.30
N ARG A 208 -6.91 -19.37 -0.45
CA ARG A 208 -8.28 -18.87 -0.36
C ARG A 208 -9.18 -19.44 -1.46
N LEU A 209 -8.70 -19.59 -2.69
CA LEU A 209 -9.45 -20.18 -3.80
C LEU A 209 -9.60 -21.70 -3.63
N ALA A 210 -8.58 -22.38 -3.13
CA ALA A 210 -8.64 -23.81 -2.81
C ALA A 210 -9.68 -24.10 -1.71
N TRP A 211 -9.70 -23.32 -0.63
CA TRP A 211 -10.72 -23.44 0.42
C TRP A 211 -12.14 -23.12 -0.05
N GLN A 212 -12.28 -22.25 -1.05
CA GLN A 212 -13.56 -21.95 -1.68
C GLN A 212 -13.99 -23.00 -2.72
N GLN A 213 -13.14 -23.99 -3.01
CA GLN A 213 -13.35 -25.02 -4.04
C GLN A 213 -13.61 -24.45 -5.45
N ASP A 214 -13.17 -23.23 -5.74
CA ASP A 214 -13.29 -22.62 -7.07
C ASP A 214 -12.13 -23.09 -7.97
N VAL A 215 -12.23 -24.33 -8.45
CA VAL A 215 -11.21 -24.98 -9.29
C VAL A 215 -10.91 -24.19 -10.57
N ARG A 216 -11.89 -23.44 -11.10
CA ARG A 216 -11.72 -22.65 -12.32
C ARG A 216 -10.93 -21.38 -12.06
N ALA A 217 -11.21 -20.66 -10.96
CA ALA A 217 -10.40 -19.53 -10.56
C ALA A 217 -8.99 -19.98 -10.16
N LEU A 218 -8.88 -21.07 -9.40
CA LEU A 218 -7.59 -21.65 -9.00
C LEU A 218 -6.73 -22.00 -10.21
N GLY A 219 -7.27 -22.75 -11.18
CA GLY A 219 -6.56 -23.11 -12.41
C GLY A 219 -6.08 -21.90 -13.20
N ARG A 220 -6.89 -20.84 -13.30
CA ARG A 220 -6.49 -19.59 -13.97
C ARG A 220 -5.31 -18.89 -13.28
N VAL A 221 -5.31 -18.83 -11.95
CA VAL A 221 -4.19 -18.25 -11.19
C VAL A 221 -2.94 -19.09 -11.34
N VAL A 222 -3.05 -20.42 -11.22
CA VAL A 222 -1.92 -21.35 -11.40
C VAL A 222 -1.31 -21.21 -12.80
N ILE A 223 -2.13 -21.20 -13.84
CA ILE A 223 -1.66 -20.98 -15.23
C ILE A 223 -0.98 -19.61 -15.36
N GLY A 224 -1.57 -18.55 -14.79
CA GLY A 224 -0.98 -17.22 -14.82
C GLY A 224 0.40 -17.16 -14.14
N VAL A 225 0.54 -17.80 -12.97
CA VAL A 225 1.82 -17.93 -12.25
C VAL A 225 2.82 -18.73 -13.06
N ALA A 226 2.41 -19.84 -13.67
CA ALA A 226 3.27 -20.66 -14.52
C ALA A 226 3.78 -19.87 -15.74
N ILE A 227 2.92 -19.09 -16.40
CA ILE A 227 3.32 -18.21 -17.51
C ILE A 227 4.37 -17.20 -17.04
N CYS A 228 4.13 -16.54 -15.89
CA CYS A 228 5.10 -15.57 -15.34
C CYS A 228 6.44 -16.23 -15.01
N ALA A 229 6.42 -17.41 -14.40
CA ALA A 229 7.62 -18.18 -14.07
C ALA A 229 8.40 -18.57 -15.33
N THR A 230 7.71 -19.07 -16.37
CA THR A 230 8.33 -19.40 -17.66
C THR A 230 8.99 -18.18 -18.29
N VAL A 231 8.32 -17.02 -18.30
CA VAL A 231 8.90 -15.77 -18.81
C VAL A 231 10.18 -15.41 -18.06
N ILE A 232 10.19 -15.54 -16.73
CA ILE A 232 11.38 -15.25 -15.91
C ILE A 232 12.53 -16.20 -16.27
N VAL A 233 12.28 -17.50 -16.32
CA VAL A 233 13.30 -18.55 -16.54
C VAL A 233 13.89 -18.48 -17.95
N VAL A 234 13.05 -18.26 -18.97
CA VAL A 234 13.50 -18.21 -20.37
C VAL A 234 14.18 -16.87 -20.71
N SER A 235 13.88 -15.81 -19.97
CA SER A 235 14.48 -14.50 -20.22
C SER A 235 15.91 -14.38 -19.65
N PRO A 236 16.77 -13.49 -20.21
CA PRO A 236 18.07 -13.14 -19.63
C PRO A 236 17.99 -12.54 -18.20
N LEU A 237 16.78 -12.25 -17.72
CA LEU A 237 16.53 -11.60 -16.44
C LEU A 237 16.85 -12.50 -15.24
N GLN A 238 16.94 -13.82 -15.43
CA GLN A 238 17.42 -14.74 -14.39
C GLN A 238 18.82 -14.36 -13.88
N GLY A 239 19.68 -13.83 -14.75
CA GLY A 239 21.03 -13.38 -14.39
C GLY A 239 21.01 -12.22 -13.39
N LEU A 240 20.08 -11.27 -13.55
CA LEU A 240 19.91 -10.14 -12.62
C LEU A 240 19.45 -10.61 -11.23
N ILE A 241 18.55 -11.59 -11.19
CA ILE A 241 18.07 -12.19 -9.93
C ILE A 241 19.24 -12.89 -9.23
N GLY A 242 20.01 -13.72 -9.94
CA GLY A 242 21.18 -14.42 -9.42
C GLY A 242 22.25 -13.45 -8.89
N GLN A 243 22.61 -12.43 -9.66
CA GLN A 243 23.56 -11.40 -9.25
C GLN A 243 23.09 -10.66 -7.99
N ARG A 244 21.77 -10.38 -7.88
CA ARG A 244 21.20 -9.72 -6.71
C ARG A 244 21.20 -10.60 -5.47
N LEU A 245 21.07 -11.92 -5.61
CA LEU A 245 21.21 -12.87 -4.51
C LEU A 245 22.66 -12.95 -4.03
N ALA A 246 23.63 -12.95 -4.96
CA ALA A 246 25.06 -12.99 -4.64
C ALA A 246 25.61 -11.70 -3.99
N HIS A 247 25.15 -10.52 -4.41
CA HIS A 247 25.69 -9.22 -3.94
C HIS A 247 24.92 -8.63 -2.75
N GLY A 248 24.78 -9.40 -1.67
CA GLY A 248 24.03 -9.04 -0.46
C GLY A 248 24.63 -7.95 0.46
N GLN A 249 25.61 -7.18 0.00
CA GLN A 249 26.42 -6.27 0.86
C GLN A 249 25.61 -5.22 1.65
N SER A 250 24.40 -4.86 1.22
CA SER A 250 23.48 -3.94 1.92
C SER A 250 22.95 -4.45 3.28
N ASN A 251 23.15 -5.73 3.63
CA ASN A 251 22.62 -6.32 4.86
C ASN A 251 23.38 -5.92 6.14
N SER A 252 24.66 -5.54 6.07
CA SER A 252 25.44 -5.15 7.27
C SER A 252 25.04 -3.77 7.79
N ALA A 253 24.94 -2.77 6.92
CA ALA A 253 24.51 -1.42 7.27
C ALA A 253 23.08 -1.39 7.83
N ARG A 254 22.15 -2.15 7.22
CA ARG A 254 20.77 -2.26 7.73
C ARG A 254 20.71 -2.94 9.09
N ARG A 255 21.50 -4.01 9.31
CA ARG A 255 21.57 -4.67 10.63
C ARG A 255 22.08 -3.73 11.72
N ALA A 256 23.09 -2.91 11.41
CA ALA A 256 23.59 -1.90 12.35
C ALA A 256 22.49 -0.89 12.72
N LEU A 257 21.77 -0.36 11.72
CA LEU A 257 20.64 0.56 11.95
C LEU A 257 19.51 -0.08 12.75
N TYR A 258 19.22 -1.38 12.54
CA TYR A 258 18.19 -2.09 13.30
C TYR A 258 18.62 -2.24 14.75
N ALA A 259 19.85 -2.69 14.99
CA ALA A 259 20.41 -2.81 16.34
C ALA A 259 20.38 -1.47 17.08
N GLU A 260 20.78 -0.38 16.41
CA GLU A 260 20.71 0.97 16.97
C GLU A 260 19.26 1.41 17.26
N THR A 261 18.33 1.10 16.35
CA THR A 261 16.89 1.37 16.55
C THR A 261 16.39 0.70 17.83
N PHE A 262 16.64 -0.60 18.01
CA PHE A 262 16.20 -1.35 19.19
C PHE A 262 16.88 -0.84 20.46
N HIS A 263 18.18 -0.56 20.42
CA HIS A 263 18.92 -0.04 21.57
C HIS A 263 18.36 1.30 22.05
N ARG A 264 18.01 2.20 21.12
CA ARG A 264 17.46 3.52 21.46
C ARG A 264 16.00 3.44 21.91
N VAL A 265 15.19 2.61 21.28
CA VAL A 265 13.80 2.37 21.71
C VAL A 265 13.75 1.85 23.15
N ALA A 266 14.71 1.02 23.57
CA ALA A 266 14.80 0.56 24.96
C ALA A 266 14.96 1.71 25.98
N LYS A 267 15.52 2.86 25.56
CA LYS A 267 15.67 4.06 26.40
C LYS A 267 14.41 4.93 26.45
N SER A 268 13.55 4.88 25.43
CA SER A 268 12.26 5.59 25.39
C SER A 268 11.16 4.68 24.79
N PRO A 269 10.70 3.66 25.53
CA PRO A 269 9.82 2.62 24.97
C PRO A 269 8.37 3.08 24.78
N LEU A 270 7.92 4.09 25.52
CA LEU A 270 6.51 4.52 25.51
C LEU A 270 6.24 5.56 24.42
N LEU A 271 6.87 6.72 24.51
CA LEU A 271 6.62 7.83 23.57
C LEU A 271 7.61 7.86 22.40
N GLY A 272 8.70 7.08 22.45
CA GLY A 272 9.76 7.15 21.45
C GLY A 272 10.45 8.51 21.46
N TYR A 273 10.89 8.96 20.28
CA TYR A 273 11.63 10.21 20.10
C TYR A 273 10.85 11.29 19.32
N GLY A 274 9.57 11.07 19.04
CA GLY A 274 8.68 11.95 18.26
C GLY A 274 8.98 11.98 16.75
N ALA A 275 10.23 11.79 16.35
CA ALA A 275 10.70 11.76 14.98
C ALA A 275 12.01 10.97 14.83
N PRO A 276 12.33 10.47 13.62
CA PRO A 276 13.62 9.84 13.30
C PRO A 276 14.82 10.73 13.65
N ARG A 277 15.95 10.08 13.97
CA ARG A 277 17.21 10.75 14.35
C ARG A 277 18.36 10.29 13.45
N PRO A 278 19.37 11.15 13.19
CA PRO A 278 20.58 10.71 12.53
C PRO A 278 21.21 9.52 13.25
N ALA A 279 21.81 8.60 12.48
CA ALA A 279 22.51 7.45 13.05
C ALA A 279 23.77 7.92 13.79
N GLU A 280 23.92 7.47 15.03
CA GLU A 280 25.09 7.76 15.87
C GLU A 280 26.27 6.89 15.48
N SER A 281 26.00 5.66 15.02
CA SER A 281 27.05 4.70 14.63
C SER A 281 27.81 5.15 13.37
N ARG A 282 27.13 5.75 12.39
CA ARG A 282 27.72 6.21 11.12
C ARG A 282 26.89 7.34 10.51
N SER A 283 27.46 8.54 10.45
CA SER A 283 26.77 9.76 10.00
C SER A 283 26.28 9.75 8.54
N TYR A 284 26.87 8.90 7.69
CA TYR A 284 26.46 8.75 6.28
C TYR A 284 25.29 7.78 6.07
N LEU A 285 24.84 7.08 7.12
CA LEU A 285 23.67 6.21 7.03
C LEU A 285 22.38 7.00 7.14
N ASP A 286 21.33 6.46 6.53
CA ASP A 286 19.97 6.96 6.69
C ASP A 286 19.58 7.08 8.17
N SER A 287 18.68 8.01 8.48
CA SER A 287 18.21 8.22 9.85
C SER A 287 17.64 6.93 10.47
N VAL A 288 17.90 6.73 11.75
CA VAL A 288 17.38 5.60 12.53
C VAL A 288 15.85 5.63 12.52
N GLY A 289 15.24 4.48 12.27
CA GLY A 289 13.79 4.33 12.15
C GLY A 289 13.21 4.53 10.74
N THR A 290 13.96 4.94 9.70
CA THR A 290 13.36 5.16 8.36
C THR A 290 13.25 3.90 7.49
N GLN A 291 13.66 2.75 8.01
CA GLN A 291 13.92 1.55 7.21
C GLN A 291 12.72 0.63 7.02
N GLY A 292 11.58 1.03 7.59
CA GLY A 292 10.33 0.31 7.56
C GLY A 292 9.30 1.09 8.36
N GLN A 293 8.03 0.91 8.03
CA GLN A 293 6.91 1.51 8.74
C GLN A 293 6.92 1.13 10.22
N LEU A 294 7.15 -0.14 10.55
CA LEU A 294 7.15 -0.59 11.95
C LEU A 294 8.32 -0.01 12.73
N LEU A 295 9.53 0.04 12.13
CA LEU A 295 10.70 0.65 12.76
C LEU A 295 10.50 2.15 12.96
N TYR A 296 9.88 2.82 11.99
CA TYR A 296 9.53 4.23 12.08
C TYR A 296 8.60 4.51 13.25
N LEU A 297 7.50 3.75 13.32
CA LEU A 297 6.50 3.89 14.39
C LEU A 297 7.11 3.58 15.75
N MET A 298 7.89 2.52 15.85
CA MET A 298 8.55 2.11 17.09
C MET A 298 9.50 3.17 17.60
N PHE A 299 10.33 3.70 16.70
CA PHE A 299 11.34 4.70 17.07
C PHE A 299 10.71 6.07 17.38
N SER A 300 9.72 6.50 16.58
CA SER A 300 9.14 7.84 16.69
C SER A 300 8.00 7.92 17.69
N HIS A 301 7.25 6.84 17.90
CA HIS A 301 6.02 6.83 18.69
C HIS A 301 5.99 5.71 19.75
N GLY A 302 7.10 5.00 19.94
CA GLY A 302 7.25 3.93 20.91
C GLY A 302 6.51 2.64 20.55
N ILE A 303 6.61 1.67 21.46
CA ILE A 303 5.96 0.36 21.34
C ILE A 303 4.42 0.48 21.24
N PRO A 304 3.73 1.33 22.03
CA PRO A 304 2.29 1.50 21.91
C PRO A 304 1.85 1.99 20.52
N GLY A 305 2.63 2.88 19.88
CA GLY A 305 2.35 3.34 18.52
C GLY A 305 2.34 2.19 17.50
N VAL A 306 3.29 1.25 17.60
CA VAL A 306 3.33 0.05 16.74
C VAL A 306 2.14 -0.86 17.01
N ILE A 307 1.85 -1.12 18.29
CA ILE A 307 0.75 -2.01 18.70
C ILE A 307 -0.58 -1.47 18.18
N LEU A 308 -0.88 -0.19 18.36
CA LEU A 308 -2.14 0.40 17.91
C LEU A 308 -2.26 0.39 16.38
N PHE A 309 -1.18 0.68 15.66
CA PHE A 309 -1.15 0.60 14.20
C PHE A 309 -1.42 -0.82 13.69
N LEU A 310 -0.70 -1.81 14.24
CA LEU A 310 -0.89 -3.21 13.88
C LEU A 310 -2.26 -3.74 14.32
N ALA A 311 -2.77 -3.31 15.47
CA ALA A 311 -4.10 -3.69 15.95
C ALA A 311 -5.20 -3.18 15.02
N TRP A 312 -5.11 -1.94 14.54
CA TRP A 312 -6.05 -1.42 13.55
C TRP A 312 -6.06 -2.26 12.28
N PHE A 313 -4.91 -2.43 11.63
CA PHE A 313 -4.83 -3.19 10.38
C PHE A 313 -5.09 -4.69 10.57
N GLY A 314 -4.76 -5.24 11.73
CA GLY A 314 -5.08 -6.61 12.14
C GLY A 314 -6.59 -6.82 12.28
N VAL A 315 -7.30 -5.89 12.95
CA VAL A 315 -8.77 -5.93 13.03
C VAL A 315 -9.40 -5.83 11.65
N VAL A 316 -8.93 -4.90 10.80
CA VAL A 316 -9.41 -4.77 9.42
C VAL A 316 -9.19 -6.07 8.65
N PHE A 317 -7.97 -6.63 8.70
CA PHE A 317 -7.61 -7.86 8.01
C PHE A 317 -8.47 -9.04 8.45
N VAL A 318 -8.57 -9.29 9.76
CA VAL A 318 -9.35 -10.41 10.32
C VAL A 318 -10.84 -10.27 9.99
N ARG A 319 -11.41 -9.08 10.14
CA ARG A 319 -12.84 -8.86 9.83
C ARG A 319 -13.14 -9.07 8.35
N THR A 320 -12.29 -8.54 7.48
CA THR A 320 -12.48 -8.60 6.02
C THR A 320 -12.09 -9.94 5.41
N ALA A 321 -11.45 -10.84 6.18
CA ALA A 321 -11.12 -12.20 5.73
C ALA A 321 -12.35 -13.02 5.32
N ARG A 322 -13.55 -12.66 5.79
CA ARG A 322 -14.81 -13.32 5.41
C ARG A 322 -15.23 -13.04 3.96
N ILE A 323 -14.78 -11.94 3.36
CA ILE A 323 -15.13 -11.57 1.98
C ILE A 323 -14.48 -12.56 1.01
N ARG A 324 -15.29 -13.21 0.19
CA ARG A 324 -14.83 -14.32 -0.68
C ARG A 324 -14.52 -13.91 -2.11
N ALA A 325 -15.17 -12.87 -2.62
CA ALA A 325 -15.04 -12.42 -4.01
C ALA A 325 -15.29 -10.91 -4.11
N GLY A 326 -15.18 -10.36 -5.32
CA GLY A 326 -15.51 -8.95 -5.58
C GLY A 326 -14.41 -7.95 -5.22
N PRO A 327 -14.70 -6.64 -5.30
CA PRO A 327 -13.79 -5.56 -4.95
C PRO A 327 -13.14 -5.71 -3.56
N GLY A 328 -13.94 -6.08 -2.57
CA GLY A 328 -13.52 -6.19 -1.18
C GLY A 328 -12.50 -7.29 -0.96
N PHE A 329 -12.56 -8.38 -1.73
CA PHE A 329 -11.55 -9.44 -1.71
C PHE A 329 -10.18 -8.91 -2.15
N TRP A 330 -10.12 -8.19 -3.28
CA TRP A 330 -8.86 -7.62 -3.77
C TRP A 330 -8.32 -6.51 -2.87
N ALA A 331 -9.20 -5.72 -2.27
CA ALA A 331 -8.83 -4.76 -1.24
C ALA A 331 -8.26 -5.43 0.02
N HIS A 332 -8.84 -6.55 0.44
CA HIS A 332 -8.34 -7.36 1.55
C HIS A 332 -6.94 -7.95 1.25
N VAL A 333 -6.69 -8.43 0.02
CA VAL A 333 -5.35 -8.87 -0.41
C VAL A 333 -4.36 -7.71 -0.41
N ALA A 334 -4.76 -6.50 -0.81
CA ALA A 334 -3.89 -5.32 -0.73
C ALA A 334 -3.51 -4.98 0.73
N ILE A 335 -4.43 -5.14 1.68
CA ILE A 335 -4.15 -4.96 3.12
C ILE A 335 -3.13 -6.00 3.62
N LEU A 336 -3.20 -7.25 3.15
CA LEU A 336 -2.18 -8.27 3.45
C LEU A 336 -0.80 -7.83 2.95
N ILE A 337 -0.72 -7.34 1.70
CA ILE A 337 0.53 -6.83 1.13
C ILE A 337 1.10 -5.71 2.01
N ALA A 338 0.27 -4.75 2.44
CA ALA A 338 0.70 -3.67 3.32
C ALA A 338 1.25 -4.19 4.66
N LEU A 339 0.61 -5.19 5.27
CA LEU A 339 1.09 -5.82 6.51
C LEU A 339 2.44 -6.52 6.32
N VAL A 340 2.64 -7.20 5.19
CA VAL A 340 3.91 -7.87 4.85
C VAL A 340 5.03 -6.85 4.57
N GLU A 341 4.70 -5.71 3.97
CA GLU A 341 5.68 -4.67 3.63
C GLU A 341 6.04 -3.75 4.80
N ALA A 342 5.15 -3.59 5.79
CA ALA A 342 5.34 -2.67 6.92
C ALA A 342 6.70 -2.84 7.66
N PRO A 343 7.27 -4.04 7.86
CA PRO A 343 8.58 -4.18 8.47
C PRO A 343 9.75 -3.67 7.61
N PHE A 344 9.57 -3.60 6.28
CA PHE A 344 10.65 -3.40 5.31
C PHE A 344 10.56 -2.07 4.55
N TYR A 345 9.37 -1.49 4.45
CA TYR A 345 9.12 -0.25 3.73
C TYR A 345 8.34 0.75 4.59
N THR A 346 8.74 2.01 4.46
CA THR A 346 7.96 3.13 4.99
C THR A 346 6.74 3.30 4.11
N LEU A 347 5.56 3.16 4.70
CA LEU A 347 4.29 3.12 3.97
C LEU A 347 3.56 4.46 4.00
N SER A 348 4.20 5.54 4.48
CA SER A 348 3.54 6.84 4.68
C SER A 348 2.79 7.32 3.43
N LEU A 349 3.41 7.33 2.25
CA LEU A 349 2.74 7.78 1.03
C LEU A 349 1.68 6.78 0.54
N GLN A 350 1.93 5.49 0.72
CA GLN A 350 1.01 4.40 0.37
C GLN A 350 -0.17 4.33 1.32
N LEU A 351 -0.08 4.92 2.52
CA LEU A 351 -1.07 4.82 3.59
C LEU A 351 -2.44 5.31 3.14
N VAL A 352 -2.49 6.36 2.32
CA VAL A 352 -3.76 6.85 1.75
C VAL A 352 -4.44 5.74 0.94
N VAL A 353 -3.67 5.05 0.09
CA VAL A 353 -4.19 3.94 -0.74
C VAL A 353 -4.54 2.71 0.11
N ILE A 354 -3.75 2.43 1.15
CA ILE A 354 -4.03 1.37 2.13
C ILE A 354 -5.36 1.64 2.85
N MET A 355 -5.59 2.89 3.23
CA MET A 355 -6.84 3.33 3.86
C MET A 355 -8.02 3.34 2.87
N VAL A 356 -7.80 3.63 1.58
CA VAL A 356 -8.81 3.42 0.53
C VAL A 356 -9.20 1.93 0.45
N ALA A 357 -8.23 1.02 0.48
CA ALA A 357 -8.48 -0.42 0.46
C ALA A 357 -9.24 -0.88 1.72
N ALA A 358 -8.83 -0.40 2.90
CA ALA A 358 -9.53 -0.69 4.15
C ALA A 358 -10.98 -0.19 4.14
N ALA A 359 -11.23 1.02 3.63
CA ALA A 359 -12.58 1.57 3.49
C ALA A 359 -13.42 0.73 2.52
N LEU A 360 -12.84 0.33 1.38
CA LEU A 360 -13.50 -0.51 0.37
C LEU A 360 -13.85 -1.91 0.92
N ALA A 361 -12.93 -2.55 1.64
CA ALA A 361 -13.17 -3.88 2.20
C ALA A 361 -14.20 -3.84 3.34
N LEU A 362 -14.07 -2.91 4.30
CA LEU A 362 -15.01 -2.80 5.41
C LEU A 362 -16.41 -2.40 4.97
N ARG A 363 -16.53 -1.49 3.98
CA ARG A 363 -17.84 -1.09 3.49
C ARG A 363 -18.58 -2.21 2.77
N GLU A 364 -17.85 -3.10 2.09
CA GLU A 364 -18.42 -4.28 1.44
C GLU A 364 -18.87 -5.31 2.48
N LEU A 365 -18.03 -5.61 3.47
CA LEU A 365 -18.37 -6.49 4.59
C LEU A 365 -19.64 -6.04 5.31
N ASP A 366 -19.74 -4.74 5.64
CA ASP A 366 -20.88 -4.21 6.38
C ASP A 366 -22.14 -4.04 5.49
N SER A 367 -22.03 -4.23 4.17
CA SER A 367 -23.17 -4.23 3.24
C SER A 367 -23.79 -5.61 2.99
N GLU A 368 -23.04 -6.70 3.19
CA GLU A 368 -23.53 -8.08 2.99
C GLU A 368 -24.83 -8.39 3.78
N PRO A 369 -24.96 -8.03 5.07
CA PRO A 369 -26.17 -8.31 5.85
C PRO A 369 -27.39 -7.52 5.37
N GLU A 370 -27.20 -6.27 4.96
CA GLU A 370 -28.27 -5.37 4.50
C GLU A 370 -28.85 -5.83 3.16
N VAL A 371 -27.97 -6.25 2.23
CA VAL A 371 -28.36 -6.84 0.94
C VAL A 371 -29.08 -8.18 1.17
N ALA A 372 -28.60 -9.02 2.07
CA ALA A 372 -29.25 -10.29 2.41
C ALA A 372 -30.66 -10.09 2.98
N ALA A 373 -30.83 -9.13 3.91
CA ALA A 373 -32.13 -8.80 4.49
C ALA A 373 -33.09 -8.17 3.47
N SER A 374 -32.60 -7.33 2.56
CA SER A 374 -33.39 -6.79 1.45
C SER A 374 -33.90 -7.90 0.51
N ARG A 375 -33.03 -8.85 0.13
CA ARG A 375 -33.40 -10.01 -0.69
C ARG A 375 -34.39 -10.95 -0.01
N ALA A 376 -34.29 -11.11 1.31
CA ALA A 376 -35.27 -11.90 2.07
C ALA A 376 -36.64 -11.23 2.07
N ARG A 377 -36.69 -9.91 2.27
CA ARG A 377 -37.94 -9.12 2.22
C ARG A 377 -38.59 -9.11 0.84
N SER A 378 -37.81 -8.98 -0.24
CA SER A 378 -38.37 -9.04 -1.59
C SER A 378 -38.95 -10.42 -1.92
N ARG A 379 -38.29 -11.51 -1.51
CA ARG A 379 -38.81 -12.88 -1.69
C ARG A 379 -40.14 -13.10 -0.96
N LEU A 380 -40.29 -12.56 0.25
CA LEU A 380 -41.55 -12.63 1.01
C LEU A 380 -42.66 -11.82 0.32
N SER A 381 -42.38 -10.61 -0.16
CA SER A 381 -43.36 -9.78 -0.89
C SER A 381 -43.83 -10.41 -2.22
N PHE A 382 -42.96 -11.12 -2.95
CA PHE A 382 -43.35 -11.87 -4.14
C PHE A 382 -44.21 -13.11 -3.81
N ALA A 383 -44.01 -13.74 -2.66
CA ALA A 383 -44.84 -14.85 -2.21
C ALA A 383 -46.26 -14.38 -1.84
N ASP A 384 -46.41 -13.21 -1.21
CA ASP A 384 -47.72 -12.64 -0.85
C ASP A 384 -48.53 -12.16 -2.07
N HIS A 385 -47.87 -11.72 -3.15
CA HIS A 385 -48.55 -11.31 -4.39
C HIS A 385 -48.82 -12.47 -5.38
N GLY A 386 -48.19 -13.63 -5.19
CA GLY A 386 -48.42 -14.82 -6.02
C GLY A 386 -49.66 -15.66 -5.63
N LEU A 387 -50.32 -15.34 -4.50
CA LEU A 387 -51.48 -16.09 -4.00
C LEU A 387 -52.84 -15.47 -4.37
N ALA A 388 -52.86 -14.37 -5.13
CA ALA A 388 -54.09 -13.85 -5.72
C ALA A 388 -54.43 -14.62 -7.00
N ALA A 389 -54.82 -15.89 -6.87
CA ALA A 389 -55.52 -16.58 -7.93
C ALA A 389 -56.86 -15.86 -8.21
N PRO A 390 -57.23 -15.60 -9.47
CA PRO A 390 -58.57 -15.08 -9.76
C PRO A 390 -59.58 -16.13 -9.30
N ARG A 391 -60.45 -15.75 -8.35
CA ARG A 391 -61.60 -16.58 -7.97
C ARG A 391 -62.54 -16.68 -9.19
N PRO A 392 -63.09 -17.87 -9.43
CA PRO A 392 -63.83 -18.20 -10.66
C PRO A 392 -65.07 -17.35 -10.89
#